data_AF-A0A972V1B1-F1
#
_entry.id   AF-A0A972V1B1-F1
#
_cell.length_a   1.000
_cell.length_b   1.000
_cell.length_c   1.000
_cell.angle_alpha   90.00
_cell.angle_beta   90.00
_cell.angle_gamma   90.00
#
_symmetry.space_group_name_H-M   'P 1'
#
loop_
_entity.id
_entity.type
_entity.pdbx_description
1 polymer ?
#
loop_
_entity_poly.entity_id
_entity_poly.type
_entity_poly.pdbx_seq_one_letter_code
_entity_poly.pdbx_strand_id
1 'polypeptide(L)'
;MGAFCSHFRCQNKEDQIFVYQLFRSEQYKKQLSILFEGTNINNLKNMDIENMKFKIPFENDEKMKITRTLQLLDKEIEASKLLLSKIMLQKSGLMQKLLTGEVRVKID
;
A
#
# COMPACT_ATOMS: atom_id res chain seq x y z
N MET A 1 -10.35 -21.41 -15.35
CA MET A 1 -9.68 -20.14 -15.69
C MET A 1 -8.68 -19.86 -14.58
N GLY A 2 -7.44 -20.33 -14.73
CA GLY A 2 -6.41 -20.18 -13.71
C GLY A 2 -5.86 -18.76 -13.69
N ALA A 3 -5.78 -18.15 -12.52
CA ALA A 3 -5.05 -16.91 -12.33
C ALA A 3 -3.55 -17.21 -12.42
N PHE A 4 -2.87 -16.63 -13.40
CA PHE A 4 -1.41 -16.70 -13.49
C PHE A 4 -0.82 -15.61 -12.60
N CYS A 5 -0.02 -16.00 -11.60
CA CYS A 5 0.73 -15.08 -10.76
C CYS A 5 2.20 -15.03 -11.20
N SER A 6 2.64 -13.90 -11.73
CA SER A 6 4.06 -13.63 -11.99
C SER A 6 4.73 -13.11 -10.71
N HIS A 7 5.97 -13.54 -10.46
CA HIS A 7 6.78 -13.07 -9.32
C HIS A 7 7.96 -12.27 -9.84
N PHE A 8 8.07 -11.01 -9.40
CA PHE A 8 9.24 -10.17 -9.65
C PHE A 8 10.20 -10.26 -8.47
N ARG A 9 11.44 -10.71 -8.71
CA ARG A 9 12.47 -10.85 -7.66
C ARG A 9 13.62 -9.87 -7.92
N CYS A 10 13.83 -8.97 -6.97
CA CYS A 10 15.01 -8.11 -6.95
C CYS A 10 16.21 -8.85 -6.33
N GLN A 11 17.42 -8.46 -6.71
CA GLN A 11 18.65 -9.05 -6.17
C GLN A 11 18.96 -8.54 -4.76
N ASN A 12 18.61 -7.29 -4.46
CA ASN A 12 18.82 -6.67 -3.15
C ASN A 12 17.49 -6.18 -2.55
N LYS A 13 17.53 -5.85 -1.26
CA LYS A 13 16.36 -5.40 -0.50
C LYS A 13 15.96 -3.95 -0.85
N GLU A 14 16.92 -3.10 -1.21
CA GLU A 14 16.66 -1.70 -1.50
C GLU A 14 15.86 -1.53 -2.80
N ASP A 15 16.26 -2.23 -3.86
CA ASP A 15 15.53 -2.29 -5.12
C ASP A 15 14.17 -2.95 -4.94
N GLN A 16 14.06 -3.96 -4.07
CA GLN A 16 12.76 -4.57 -3.77
C GLN A 16 11.76 -3.54 -3.25
N ILE A 17 12.18 -2.68 -2.31
CA ILE A 17 11.31 -1.65 -1.76
C ILE A 17 11.04 -0.57 -2.81
N PHE A 18 12.05 -0.16 -3.57
CA PHE A 18 11.88 0.84 -4.63
C PHE A 18 10.88 0.36 -5.69
N VAL A 19 11.01 -0.89 -6.15
CA VAL A 19 10.09 -1.52 -7.12
C VAL A 19 8.69 -1.67 -6.54
N TYR A 20 8.58 -2.02 -5.25
CA TYR A 20 7.29 -2.02 -4.56
C TYR A 20 6.60 -0.66 -4.63
N GLN A 21 7.33 0.44 -4.42
CA GLN A 21 6.78 1.79 -4.54
C GLN A 21 6.50 2.17 -6.01
N LEU A 22 7.35 1.76 -6.95
CA LEU A 22 7.16 1.99 -8.39
C LEU A 22 5.84 1.37 -8.88
N PHE A 23 5.54 0.14 -8.50
CA PHE A 23 4.29 -0.53 -8.88
C PHE A 23 3.03 0.10 -8.26
N ARG A 24 3.19 0.90 -7.19
CA ARG A 24 2.09 1.68 -6.61
C ARG A 24 1.94 3.07 -7.24
N SER A 25 2.92 3.51 -8.02
CA SER A 25 2.93 4.83 -8.66
C SER A 25 1.85 4.98 -9.73
N GLU A 26 1.41 6.21 -9.96
CA GLU A 26 0.46 6.54 -11.02
C GLU A 26 1.02 6.26 -12.43
N GLN A 27 2.34 6.33 -12.59
CA GLN A 27 2.99 6.02 -13.87
C GLN A 27 2.79 4.55 -14.25
N TYR A 28 2.97 3.63 -13.30
CA TYR A 28 2.73 2.21 -13.50
C TYR A 28 1.25 1.92 -13.79
N LYS A 29 0.34 2.49 -12.99
CA LYS A 29 -1.11 2.34 -13.21
C LYS A 29 -1.55 2.86 -14.58
N LYS A 30 -0.98 3.98 -15.04
CA LYS A 30 -1.26 4.54 -16.36
C LYS A 30 -0.75 3.64 -17.50
N GLN A 31 0.42 3.02 -17.35
CA GLN A 31 0.88 2.05 -18.35
C GLN A 31 -0.02 0.82 -18.39
N LEU A 32 -0.47 0.33 -17.23
CA LEU A 32 -1.47 -0.73 -17.17
C LEU A 32 -2.80 -0.34 -17.81
N SER A 33 -3.30 0.87 -17.56
CA SER A 33 -4.57 1.30 -18.16
C SER A 33 -4.48 1.33 -19.69
N ILE A 34 -3.39 1.86 -20.25
CA ILE A 34 -3.15 1.88 -21.70
C ILE A 34 -3.04 0.46 -22.26
N LEU A 35 -2.39 -0.47 -21.55
CA LEU A 35 -2.27 -1.86 -21.99
C LEU A 35 -3.63 -2.60 -21.99
N PHE A 36 -4.51 -2.25 -21.06
CA PHE A 36 -5.83 -2.88 -20.94
C PHE A 36 -6.89 -2.21 -21.84
N GLU A 37 -6.69 -0.97 -22.26
CA GLU A 37 -7.55 -0.29 -23.24
C GLU A 37 -7.70 -1.13 -24.53
N GLY A 38 -8.93 -1.55 -24.83
CA GLY A 38 -9.26 -2.36 -26.01
C GLY A 38 -9.30 -3.88 -25.80
N THR A 39 -9.02 -4.37 -24.59
CA THR A 39 -9.14 -5.80 -24.25
C THR A 39 -10.30 -6.04 -23.29
N ASN A 40 -11.19 -7.00 -23.59
CA ASN A 40 -12.27 -7.42 -22.67
C ASN A 40 -11.76 -8.29 -21.50
N ILE A 41 -10.47 -8.65 -21.51
CA ILE A 41 -9.83 -9.50 -20.51
C ILE A 41 -8.57 -8.78 -20.03
N ASN A 42 -8.52 -8.43 -18.74
CA ASN A 42 -7.35 -7.86 -18.07
C ASN A 42 -6.25 -8.93 -17.89
N ASN A 43 -5.73 -9.46 -19.00
CA ASN A 43 -4.66 -10.46 -18.96
C ASN A 43 -3.32 -9.79 -19.21
N LEU A 44 -2.49 -9.71 -18.16
CA LEU A 44 -1.15 -9.15 -18.25
C LEU A 44 -0.15 -10.26 -18.58
N LYS A 45 0.51 -10.18 -19.73
CA LYS A 45 1.57 -11.14 -20.11
C LYS A 45 2.91 -10.67 -19.54
N ASN A 46 3.83 -11.62 -19.34
CA ASN A 46 5.19 -11.28 -18.88
C ASN A 46 5.89 -10.29 -19.83
N MET A 47 5.72 -10.46 -21.15
CA MET A 47 6.27 -9.54 -22.14
C MET A 47 5.74 -8.11 -21.98
N ASP A 48 4.50 -7.92 -21.51
CA ASP A 48 3.94 -6.59 -21.30
C ASP A 48 4.68 -5.88 -20.16
N ILE A 49 4.98 -6.60 -19.08
CA ILE A 49 5.74 -6.11 -17.93
C ILE A 49 7.19 -5.83 -18.31
N GLU A 50 7.84 -6.73 -19.05
CA GLU A 50 9.24 -6.58 -19.48
C GLU A 50 9.45 -5.37 -20.42
N ASN A 51 8.42 -5.01 -21.19
CA ASN A 51 8.47 -3.88 -22.12
C ASN A 51 8.08 -2.53 -21.47
N MET A 52 7.59 -2.52 -20.23
CA MET A 52 7.28 -1.28 -19.53
C MET A 52 8.57 -0.48 -19.26
N LYS A 53 8.51 0.82 -19.54
CA LYS A 53 9.65 1.73 -19.35
C LYS A 53 9.32 2.80 -18.33
N PHE A 54 10.18 2.92 -17.32
CA PHE A 54 10.06 3.91 -16.26
C PHE A 54 11.28 4.82 -16.23
N LYS A 55 11.06 6.11 -15.95
CA LYS A 55 12.15 7.02 -15.62
C LYS A 55 12.47 6.80 -14.15
N ILE A 56 13.62 6.18 -13.90
CA ILE A 56 14.13 5.95 -12.55
C ILE A 56 15.37 6.82 -12.32
N PRO A 57 15.61 7.29 -11.09
CA PRO A 57 16.88 7.94 -10.75
C PRO A 57 18.06 7.02 -11.07
N PHE A 58 19.18 7.57 -11.50
CA PHE A 58 20.39 6.78 -11.71
C PHE A 58 21.12 6.55 -10.38
N GLU A 59 21.21 7.59 -9.56
CA GLU A 59 21.93 7.61 -8.30
C GLU A 59 21.24 6.77 -7.22
N ASN A 60 22.00 5.85 -6.60
CA ASN A 60 21.48 5.00 -5.52
C ASN A 60 21.09 5.80 -4.28
N ASP A 61 21.83 6.85 -3.95
CA ASP A 61 21.52 7.72 -2.82
C ASP A 61 20.15 8.40 -2.97
N GLU A 62 19.80 8.80 -4.19
CA GLU A 62 18.51 9.41 -4.48
C GLU A 62 17.38 8.38 -4.32
N LYS A 63 17.52 7.19 -4.92
CA LYS A 63 16.57 6.08 -4.75
C LYS A 63 16.35 5.76 -3.26
N MET A 64 17.43 5.69 -2.50
CA MET A 64 17.40 5.37 -1.09
C MET A 64 16.66 6.44 -0.28
N LYS A 65 16.91 7.73 -0.55
CA LYS A 65 16.19 8.84 0.09
C LYS A 65 14.70 8.80 -0.21
N ILE A 66 14.32 8.60 -1.48
CA ILE A 66 12.91 8.50 -1.89
C ILE A 66 12.24 7.32 -1.16
N THR A 67 12.86 6.14 -1.24
CA THR A 67 12.34 4.92 -0.64
C THR A 67 12.18 5.06 0.87
N ARG A 68 13.18 5.60 1.57
CA ARG A 68 13.12 5.80 3.03
C ARG A 68 11.97 6.72 3.42
N THR A 69 11.81 7.84 2.73
CA THR A 69 10.72 8.80 2.99
C THR A 69 9.36 8.14 2.80
N LEU A 70 9.15 7.43 1.69
CA LEU A 70 7.88 6.75 1.42
C LEU A 70 7.59 5.64 2.44
N GLN A 71 8.61 4.88 2.85
CA GLN A 71 8.45 3.86 3.89
C GLN A 71 8.09 4.45 5.25
N LEU A 72 8.63 5.61 5.61
CA LEU A 72 8.28 6.29 6.85
C LEU A 72 6.81 6.72 6.84
N LEU A 73 6.34 7.28 5.73
CA LEU A 73 4.94 7.66 5.54
C LEU A 73 4.00 6.45 5.60
N ASP A 74 4.34 5.34 4.93
CA ASP A 74 3.55 4.10 5.01
C ASP A 74 3.44 3.62 6.47
N LYS A 75 4.54 3.65 7.25
CA LYS A 75 4.53 3.27 8.67
C LYS A 75 3.66 4.19 9.52
N GLU A 76 3.70 5.49 9.26
CA GLU A 76 2.90 6.47 9.99
C GLU A 76 1.40 6.30 9.71
N ILE A 77 1.04 6.01 8.46
CA ILE A 77 -0.34 5.70 8.05
C ILE A 77 -0.83 4.44 8.78
N GLU A 78 -0.03 3.37 8.80
CA GLU A 78 -0.42 2.14 9.48
C GLU A 78 -0.53 2.33 11.00
N ALA A 79 0.39 3.07 11.63
CA ALA A 79 0.28 3.42 13.04
C ALA A 79 -1.01 4.20 13.34
N SER A 80 -1.38 5.14 12.46
CA SER A 80 -2.61 5.94 12.60
C SER A 80 -3.87 5.08 12.45
N LYS A 81 -3.90 4.15 11.49
CA LYS A 81 -5.01 3.20 11.32
C LYS A 81 -5.18 2.29 12.53
N LEU A 82 -4.08 1.81 13.10
CA LEU A 82 -4.09 0.98 14.31
C LEU A 82 -4.58 1.77 15.53
N LEU A 83 -4.19 3.04 15.66
CA LEU A 83 -4.70 3.90 16.73
C LEU A 83 -6.20 4.14 16.57
N LEU A 84 -6.66 4.43 15.34
CA LEU A 84 -8.07 4.62 15.04
C LEU A 84 -8.90 3.38 15.39
N SER A 85 -8.45 2.19 14.99
CA SER A 85 -9.17 0.95 15.28
C SER A 85 -9.24 0.68 16.80
N LYS A 86 -8.16 0.96 17.52
CA LYS A 86 -8.13 0.86 18.99
C LYS A 86 -9.11 1.82 19.65
N ILE A 87 -9.16 3.08 19.21
CA ILE A 87 -10.09 4.08 19.73
C ILE A 87 -11.54 3.68 19.44
N MET A 88 -11.84 3.16 18.24
CA MET A 88 -13.18 2.69 17.90
C MET A 88 -13.62 1.53 18.80
N LEU A 89 -12.71 0.58 19.07
CA LEU A 89 -12.98 -0.53 19.98
C LEU A 89 -13.21 -0.05 21.41
N GLN A 90 -12.37 0.87 21.89
CA GLN A 90 -12.52 1.48 23.21
C GLN A 90 -13.84 2.24 23.35
N LYS A 91 -14.21 3.04 22.34
CA LYS A 91 -15.49 3.75 22.30
C LYS A 91 -16.65 2.77 22.40
N SER A 92 -16.64 1.71 21.60
CA SER A 92 -17.69 0.67 21.63
C SER A 92 -17.80 0.01 23.00
N GLY A 93 -16.67 -0.45 23.56
CA GLY A 93 -16.64 -1.08 24.88
C GLY A 93 -17.07 -0.14 26.01
N LEU A 94 -16.68 1.14 25.94
CA LEU A 94 -17.09 2.14 26.91
C LEU A 94 -18.59 2.43 26.83
N MET A 95 -19.12 2.60 25.61
CA MET A 95 -20.57 2.76 25.40
C MET A 95 -21.34 1.58 25.96
N GLN A 96 -20.88 0.35 25.73
CA GLN A 96 -21.52 -0.84 26.29
C GLN A 96 -21.61 -0.75 27.83
N LYS A 97 -20.48 -0.48 28.50
CA LYS A 97 -20.43 -0.41 29.97
C LYS A 97 -21.28 0.72 30.56
N LEU A 98 -21.37 1.85 29.88
CA LEU A 98 -22.18 2.99 30.31
C LEU A 98 -23.68 2.72 30.11
N LEU A 99 -24.06 2.16 28.96
CA LEU A 99 -25.46 1.89 28.61
C LEU A 99 -26.03 0.68 29.37
N THR A 100 -25.22 -0.32 29.70
CA THR A 100 -25.63 -1.42 30.60
C THR A 100 -25.67 -0.99 32.07
N GLY A 101 -25.12 0.19 32.40
CA GLY A 101 -25.07 0.70 33.76
C GLY A 101 -24.05 -0.01 34.65
N GLU A 102 -23.17 -0.84 34.09
CA GLU A 102 -22.00 -1.41 34.78
C GLU A 102 -21.08 -0.32 35.33
N VAL A 103 -20.95 0.79 34.59
CA VAL A 103 -20.22 1.98 35.02
C VAL A 103 -21.20 3.18 35.05
N ARG A 104 -21.28 3.86 36.19
CA ARG A 104 -22.11 5.06 36.38
C ARG A 104 -21.25 6.32 36.30
N VAL A 105 -21.77 7.34 35.63
CA VAL A 105 -21.14 8.67 35.58
C VAL A 105 -21.56 9.45 36.81
N LYS A 106 -20.60 9.97 37.60
CA LYS A 106 -20.89 10.92 38.68
C LYS A 106 -21.20 12.28 38.06
N ILE A 107 -22.25 12.92 38.53
CA ILE A 107 -22.65 14.26 38.13
C ILE A 107 -22.26 15.17 39.29
N ASP A 108 -21.25 16.01 39.08
CA ASP A 108 -20.88 17.10 39.98
C ASP A 108 -21.61 18.38 39.54
#